data_AF-A0A3A8EQ03-F1
#
_entry.id   AF-A0A3A8EQ03-F1
#
_cell.length_a   1.000
_cell.length_b   1.000
_cell.length_c   1.000
_cell.angle_alpha   90.00
_cell.angle_beta   90.00
_cell.angle_gamma   90.00
#
_symmetry.space_group_name_H-M   'P 1'
#
loop_
_entity.id
_entity.type
_entity.pdbx_description
1 polymer ?
#
loop_
_entity_poly.entity_id
_entity_poly.type
_entity_poly.pdbx_seq_one_letter_code
_entity_poly.pdbx_strand_id
1 'polypeptide(L)' 'MASTAAERKAKQRQEMIDKGFTRKDLWFSKNTIEIIEKYKKDNNLKSIDEAVNDMIPKIGAIKNANT' A
#
# COMPACT_ATOMS: atom_id res chain seq x y z
N MET A 1 -13.26 -27.74 -4.93
CA MET A 1 -11.85 -27.60 -5.32
C MET A 1 -11.24 -26.47 -4.49
N ALA A 2 -10.23 -26.74 -3.67
CA ALA A 2 -9.56 -25.69 -2.90
C ALA A 2 -8.60 -24.95 -3.82
N SER A 3 -8.80 -23.64 -4.03
CA SER A 3 -7.90 -22.83 -4.86
C SER A 3 -6.48 -22.86 -4.30
N THR A 4 -5.53 -23.17 -5.18
CA THR A 4 -4.11 -23.21 -4.86
C THR A 4 -3.63 -21.82 -4.41
N ALA A 5 -2.55 -21.77 -3.64
CA ALA A 5 -1.98 -20.49 -3.18
C ALA A 5 -1.55 -19.58 -4.36
N ALA A 6 -1.20 -20.18 -5.50
CA ALA A 6 -0.86 -19.47 -6.73
C ALA A 6 -2.09 -18.77 -7.36
N GLU A 7 -3.23 -19.47 -7.45
CA GLU A 7 -4.48 -18.93 -7.98
C GLU A 7 -5.01 -17.78 -7.11
N ARG A 8 -4.92 -17.90 -5.79
CA ARG A 8 -5.32 -16.82 -4.86
C ARG A 8 -4.49 -15.56 -5.07
N LYS A 9 -3.18 -15.68 -5.26
CA LYS A 9 -2.30 -14.53 -5.56
C LYS A 9 -2.59 -13.96 -6.96
N ALA A 10 -2.87 -14.79 -7.95
CA ALA A 10 -3.23 -14.33 -9.29
C ALA A 10 -4.54 -13.54 -9.28
N LYS A 11 -5.56 -14.04 -8.57
CA LYS A 11 -6.84 -13.36 -8.40
C LYS A 11 -6.69 -12.00 -7.71
N GLN A 12 -5.94 -11.96 -6.60
CA GLN A 12 -5.66 -10.70 -5.91
C GLN A 12 -4.94 -9.69 -6.80
N ARG A 13 -3.97 -10.13 -7.63
CA ARG A 13 -3.31 -9.25 -8.58
C ARG A 13 -4.29 -8.68 -9.60
N GLN A 14 -5.15 -9.53 -10.18
CA GLN A 14 -6.15 -9.08 -11.15
C GLN A 14 -7.12 -8.08 -10.52
N GLU A 15 -7.60 -8.35 -9.30
CA GLU A 15 -8.47 -7.44 -8.56
C GLU A 15 -7.84 -6.05 -8.31
N MET A 16 -6.52 -5.98 -8.07
CA MET A 16 -5.84 -4.70 -7.89
C MET A 16 -5.65 -3.96 -9.21
N ILE A 17 -5.40 -4.66 -10.31
CA ILE A 17 -5.34 -4.08 -11.66
C ILE A 17 -6.71 -3.52 -12.06
N ASP A 18 -7.78 -4.29 -11.83
CA ASP A 18 -9.16 -3.89 -12.16
C ASP A 18 -9.61 -2.65 -11.36
N LYS A 19 -9.04 -2.44 -10.15
CA LYS A 19 -9.23 -1.24 -9.33
C LYS A 19 -8.38 -0.04 -9.78
N GLY A 20 -7.58 -0.18 -10.84
CA GLY A 20 -6.73 0.87 -11.39
C GLY A 20 -5.37 1.03 -10.70
N PHE A 21 -4.96 0.08 -9.85
CA PHE A 21 -3.64 0.13 -9.22
C PHE A 21 -2.55 -0.39 -10.17
N THR A 22 -1.41 0.29 -10.18
CA THR A 22 -0.19 -0.17 -10.86
C THR A 22 0.83 -0.70 -9.86
N ARG A 23 1.49 -1.79 -10.20
CA ARG A 23 2.52 -2.37 -9.34
C ARG A 23 3.83 -1.58 -9.50
N LYS A 24 4.42 -1.18 -8.37
CA LYS A 24 5.75 -0.59 -8.32
C LYS A 24 6.55 -1.23 -7.19
N ASP A 25 7.74 -1.71 -7.50
CA ASP A 25 8.66 -2.23 -6.48
C ASP A 25 9.47 -1.06 -5.91
N LEU A 26 9.48 -0.93 -4.58
CA LEU A 26 10.16 0.14 -3.84
C LEU A 26 11.07 -0.45 -2.78
N TRP A 27 12.19 0.22 -2.52
CA TRP A 27 13.11 -0.12 -1.44
C TRP A 27 12.96 0.90 -0.32
N PHE A 28 12.66 0.43 0.89
CA PHE A 28 12.53 1.27 2.08
C PHE A 28 13.67 1.01 3.06
N SER A 29 14.11 2.05 3.76
CA SER A 29 15.01 1.87 4.90
C SER A 29 14.28 1.15 6.04
N LYS A 30 15.02 0.50 6.95
CA LYS A 30 14.43 -0.17 8.11
C LYS A 30 13.56 0.76 8.97
N ASN A 31 14.08 1.96 9.26
CA ASN A 31 13.33 2.99 10.00
C ASN A 31 12.03 3.37 9.28
N THR A 32 12.08 3.51 7.95
CA THR A 32 10.88 3.82 7.16
C THR A 32 9.84 2.71 7.26
N ILE A 33 10.26 1.43 7.25
CA ILE A 33 9.35 0.29 7.43
C ILE A 33 8.67 0.36 8.80
N GLU A 34 9.42 0.63 9.87
CA GLU A 34 8.88 0.75 11.23
C GLU A 34 7.83 1.87 11.35
N ILE A 35 8.08 3.01 10.69
CA ILE A 35 7.12 4.13 10.62
C ILE A 35 5.83 3.71 9.90
N ILE A 36 5.94 3.04 8.75
CA ILE A 36 4.78 2.57 7.99
C ILE A 36 3.98 1.54 8.80
N GLU A 37 4.66 0.61 9.48
CA GLU A 37 4.00 -0.40 10.31
C GLU A 37 3.28 0.22 11.50
N LYS A 38 3.88 1.21 12.16
CA LYS A 38 3.24 1.94 13.26
C LYS A 38 1.98 2.64 12.77
N TYR A 39 2.08 3.40 11.68
CA TYR A 39 0.94 4.10 11.09
C TYR A 39 -0.17 3.14 10.66
N LYS A 40 0.19 1.99 10.07
CA LYS A 40 -0.75 0.94 9.70
C LYS A 40 -1.56 0.49 10.93
N LYS A 41 -0.89 0.25 12.06
CA LYS A 41 -1.54 -0.16 13.32
C LYS A 41 -2.44 0.95 13.87
N ASP A 42 -1.93 2.17 13.94
CA ASP A 42 -2.64 3.33 14.49
C ASP A 42 -3.92 3.67 13.69
N ASN A 43 -3.93 3.40 12.38
CA ASN A 43 -5.05 3.66 11.48
C ASN A 43 -5.85 2.41 11.09
N ASN A 44 -5.59 1.25 11.71
CA ASN A 44 -6.26 -0.03 11.45
C ASN A 44 -6.29 -0.45 9.96
N LEU A 45 -5.18 -0.24 9.25
CA LEU A 45 -5.04 -0.57 7.83
C LEU A 45 -4.62 -2.03 7.63
N LYS A 46 -5.04 -2.64 6.52
CA LYS A 46 -4.88 -4.09 6.29
C LYS A 46 -3.50 -4.44 5.75
N SER A 47 -2.91 -3.57 4.94
CA SER A 47 -1.60 -3.80 4.32
C SER A 47 -0.67 -2.59 4.39
N ILE A 48 0.61 -2.84 4.10
CA ILE A 48 1.61 -1.79 3.90
C ILE A 48 1.23 -0.93 2.67
N ASP A 49 0.70 -1.53 1.61
CA ASP A 49 0.26 -0.81 0.41
C ASP A 49 -0.87 0.19 0.73
N GLU A 50 -1.84 -0.19 1.57
CA GLU A 50 -2.88 0.73 2.04
C GLU A 50 -2.30 1.88 2.85
N ALA A 51 -1.36 1.59 3.76
CA ALA A 51 -0.69 2.61 4.55
C ALA A 51 0.10 3.59 3.69
N VAL A 52 0.84 3.10 2.70
CA VAL A 52 1.61 3.94 1.77
C VAL A 52 0.69 4.77 0.88
N ASN A 53 -0.38 4.17 0.34
CA ASN A 53 -1.36 4.88 -0.51
C ASN A 53 -2.15 5.94 0.26
N ASP A 54 -2.34 5.77 1.56
CA ASP A 54 -2.98 6.79 2.40
C ASP A 54 -1.98 7.88 2.86
N MET A 55 -0.71 7.54 3.12
CA MET A 55 0.33 8.49 3.52
C MET A 55 0.79 9.42 2.39
N ILE A 56 1.14 8.86 1.21
CA ILE A 56 1.81 9.62 0.15
C ILE A 56 1.00 10.83 -0.34
N PRO A 57 -0.32 10.71 -0.60
CA PRO A 57 -1.14 11.85 -1.00
C PRO A 57 -1.16 12.97 0.04
N LYS A 58 -1.13 12.63 1.34
CA LYS A 58 -1.10 13.61 2.44
C LYS A 58 0.20 14.42 2.43
N ILE A 59 1.32 13.79 2.07
CA ILE A 59 2.61 14.50 1.87
C ILE A 59 2.54 15.44 0.66
N GLY A 60 1.94 15.01 -0.44
CA GLY A 60 1.75 15.83 -1.65
C GLY A 60 0.82 17.03 -1.42
N ALA A 61 -0.25 16.84 -0.67
CA ALA A 61 -1.22 17.89 -0.32
C ALA A 61 -0.58 19.02 0.50
N ILE A 62 0.37 18.70 1.40
CA ILE A 62 1.09 19.70 2.20
C ILE A 62 1.97 20.61 1.32
N LYS A 63 2.47 20.13 0.17
CA LYS A 63 3.26 20.95 -0.75
C LYS A 63 2.39 21.95 -1.52
N ASN A 64 1.18 21.54 -1.91
CA ASN A 64 0.27 22.40 -2.69
C ASN A 64 -0.55 23.37 -1.84
N ALA A 65 -0.67 23.15 -0.52
CA ALA A 65 -1.38 24.04 0.39
C ALA A 65 -0.56 25.26 0.85
N ASN A 66 0.75 25.29 0.55
CA ASN A 66 1.67 26.37 0.92
C ASN A 66 2.16 27.17 -0.30
N THR A 67 1.45 27.10 -1.44
CA THR A 67 1.71 27.90 -2.65
C THR A 67 0.47 28.73 -2.97
#